data_AF-A0A919P4I2-F1
#
_entry.id   AF-A0A919P4I2-F1
#
_cell.length_a   1.000
_cell.length_b   1.000
_cell.length_c   1.000
_cell.angle_alpha   90.00
_cell.angle_beta   90.00
_cell.angle_gamma   90.00
#
_symmetry.space_group_name_H-M   'P 1'
#
loop_
_entity.id
_entity.type
_entity.pdbx_description
1 polymer ?
#
loop_
_entity_poly.entity_id
_entity_poly.type
_entity_poly.pdbx_seq_one_letter_code
_entity_poly.pdbx_strand_id
1 'polypeptide(L)'
;MRHHGAVILEPHHGRYDSPRTRRAYDGSSVEIGPDRVRWVPPTHRPDEHPAFDLPVGDRPGEAHAVVRVHAAFPTRYDDGLVTTYVVTDTGGTPLGSFPSGEGSTGSALPQHPPGWYPAPVVRDAAERAGLAWDDQDLVGRTGELAATFPGSVPHLRLWQVMAWVQGIAYLAMSLVCLVVALLWVALGEGSDRVVLPLAFGFFAVATAGLALMFFPPWVRSARRRQLARAERPAGRPGAEEPTRR
;
A
#
# COMPACT_ATOMS: atom_id res chain seq x y z
N MET A 1 13.56 -36.49 -10.00
CA MET A 1 13.98 -35.10 -10.24
C MET A 1 12.81 -34.37 -10.87
N ARG A 2 12.12 -33.50 -10.13
CA ARG A 2 11.04 -32.70 -10.71
C ARG A 2 11.71 -31.54 -11.45
N HIS A 3 11.52 -31.47 -12.76
CA HIS A 3 11.87 -30.26 -13.52
C HIS A 3 10.93 -29.15 -13.03
N HIS A 4 11.42 -28.31 -12.12
CA HIS A 4 10.70 -27.11 -11.71
C HIS A 4 10.86 -26.08 -12.81
N GLY A 5 9.98 -26.15 -13.81
CA GLY A 5 9.92 -25.18 -14.89
C GLY A 5 9.53 -23.79 -14.39
N ALA A 6 9.90 -22.76 -15.16
CA ALA A 6 9.51 -21.39 -14.88
C ALA A 6 7.98 -21.25 -14.77
N VAL A 7 7.54 -20.44 -13.81
CA VAL A 7 6.13 -20.12 -13.59
C VAL A 7 5.88 -18.72 -14.14
N ILE A 8 4.93 -18.63 -15.07
CA ILE A 8 4.44 -17.34 -15.57
C ILE A 8 3.18 -16.98 -14.80
N LEU A 9 3.22 -15.84 -14.12
CA LEU A 9 2.12 -15.26 -13.37
C LEU A 9 1.50 -14.14 -14.19
N GLU A 10 0.20 -14.28 -14.42
CA GLU A 10 -0.63 -13.22 -14.97
C GLU A 10 -1.32 -12.47 -13.82
N PRO A 11 -1.65 -11.18 -14.01
CA PRO A 11 -2.36 -10.42 -13.00
C PRO A 11 -3.70 -11.08 -12.68
N HIS A 12 -4.05 -11.13 -11.41
CA HIS A 12 -5.32 -11.70 -11.01
C HIS A 12 -6.47 -10.73 -11.34
N HIS A 13 -7.28 -11.08 -12.33
CA HIS A 13 -8.44 -10.27 -12.73
C HIS A 13 -9.70 -10.67 -11.97
N GLY A 14 -10.40 -9.69 -11.42
CA GLY A 14 -11.72 -9.90 -10.84
C GLY A 14 -12.82 -9.85 -11.89
N ARG A 15 -13.86 -10.70 -11.73
CA ARG A 15 -15.08 -10.62 -12.56
C ARG A 15 -15.72 -9.22 -12.51
N TYR A 16 -15.60 -8.55 -11.36
CA TYR A 16 -16.18 -7.24 -11.10
C TYR A 16 -15.25 -6.07 -11.44
N ASP A 17 -14.06 -6.34 -11.97
CA ASP A 17 -13.14 -5.28 -12.34
C ASP A 17 -13.71 -4.48 -13.52
N SER A 18 -13.74 -3.16 -13.35
CA SER A 18 -14.16 -2.24 -14.40
C SER A 18 -13.21 -2.36 -15.61
N PRO A 19 -13.67 -2.03 -16.83
CA PRO A 19 -12.79 -1.99 -18.00
C PRO A 19 -11.57 -1.07 -17.82
N ARG A 20 -11.68 -0.02 -17.00
CA ARG A 20 -10.56 0.88 -16.68
C ARG A 20 -9.55 0.20 -15.76
N THR A 21 -10.01 -0.53 -14.75
CA THR A 21 -9.17 -1.34 -13.85
C THR A 21 -8.43 -2.41 -14.65
N ARG A 22 -9.11 -3.07 -15.59
CA ARG A 22 -8.50 -4.11 -16.43
C ARG A 22 -7.35 -3.62 -17.29
N ARG A 23 -7.47 -2.39 -17.81
CA ARG A 23 -6.38 -1.76 -18.57
C ARG A 23 -5.15 -1.44 -17.75
N ALA A 24 -5.28 -1.33 -16.42
CA ALA A 24 -4.14 -0.95 -15.56
C ALA A 24 -3.07 -2.04 -15.48
N TYR A 25 -3.41 -3.29 -15.78
CA TYR A 25 -2.52 -4.44 -15.73
C TYR A 25 -2.49 -5.24 -17.06
N ASP A 26 -3.08 -4.69 -18.12
CA ASP A 26 -3.17 -5.39 -19.41
C ASP A 26 -1.78 -5.58 -20.05
N GLY A 27 -1.49 -6.81 -20.46
CA GLY A 27 -0.20 -7.23 -21.00
C GLY A 27 0.95 -7.30 -19.98
N SER A 28 0.69 -7.15 -18.67
CA SER A 28 1.73 -7.32 -17.65
C SER A 28 1.88 -8.79 -17.25
N SER A 29 3.09 -9.21 -16.91
CA SER A 29 3.37 -10.58 -16.45
C SER A 29 4.64 -10.67 -15.63
N VAL A 30 4.71 -11.65 -14.73
CA VAL A 30 5.91 -11.98 -13.96
C VAL A 30 6.30 -13.42 -14.27
N GLU A 31 7.53 -13.64 -14.72
CA GLU A 31 8.13 -14.97 -14.81
C GLU A 31 9.05 -15.18 -13.61
N ILE A 32 8.84 -16.27 -12.86
CA ILE A 32 9.73 -16.70 -11.78
C ILE A 32 10.12 -18.13 -12.08
N GLY A 33 11.39 -18.34 -12.42
CA GLY A 33 11.94 -19.66 -12.72
C GLY A 33 13.33 -19.84 -12.14
N PRO A 34 13.88 -21.06 -12.20
CA PRO A 34 15.20 -21.37 -11.63
C PRO A 34 16.35 -20.63 -12.32
N ASP A 35 16.14 -20.13 -13.55
CA ASP A 35 17.17 -19.46 -14.33
C ASP A 35 17.03 -17.93 -14.35
N ARG A 36 15.81 -17.41 -14.16
CA ARG A 36 15.54 -15.97 -14.23
C ARG A 36 14.27 -15.54 -13.48
N VAL A 37 14.25 -14.26 -13.11
CA VAL A 37 13.05 -13.51 -12.73
C VAL A 37 12.85 -12.38 -13.72
N ARG A 38 11.69 -12.33 -14.37
CA ARG A 38 11.37 -11.30 -15.36
C ARG A 38 10.06 -10.61 -15.04
N TRP A 39 10.05 -9.28 -15.16
CA TRP A 39 8.88 -8.44 -15.03
C TRP A 39 8.58 -7.72 -16.34
N VAL A 40 7.35 -7.87 -16.83
CA VAL A 40 6.82 -7.13 -17.97
C VAL A 40 5.75 -6.16 -17.46
N PRO A 41 5.94 -4.84 -17.58
CA PRO A 41 4.97 -3.86 -17.13
C PRO A 41 3.74 -3.79 -18.05
N PRO A 42 2.63 -3.18 -17.61
CA PRO A 42 1.43 -3.05 -18.42
C PRO A 42 1.67 -2.21 -19.68
N THR A 43 1.01 -2.61 -20.76
CA THR A 43 1.11 -1.95 -22.07
C THR A 43 0.50 -0.54 -22.08
N HIS A 44 -0.45 -0.25 -21.17
CA HIS A 44 -1.13 1.04 -21.14
C HIS A 44 -0.22 2.19 -20.67
N ARG A 45 0.85 1.89 -19.92
CA ARG A 45 1.81 2.86 -19.35
C ARG A 45 3.20 2.23 -19.12
N PRO A 46 3.94 1.91 -20.19
CA PRO A 46 5.22 1.20 -20.07
C PRO A 46 6.29 1.99 -19.29
N ASP A 47 6.18 3.32 -19.26
CA ASP A 47 7.19 4.19 -18.64
C ASP A 47 6.99 4.38 -17.12
N GLU A 48 5.82 4.02 -16.55
CA GLU A 48 5.55 4.20 -15.12
C GLU A 48 6.18 3.09 -14.25
N HIS A 49 6.51 1.94 -14.85
CA HIS A 49 7.10 0.79 -14.17
C HIS A 49 8.22 0.18 -15.03
N PRO A 50 9.51 0.28 -14.61
CA PRO A 50 10.59 -0.26 -15.43
C PRO A 50 10.51 -1.80 -15.47
N ALA A 51 10.53 -2.35 -16.68
CA ALA A 51 10.71 -3.78 -16.91
C ALA A 51 12.08 -4.24 -16.39
N PHE A 52 12.20 -5.51 -16.01
CA PHE A 52 13.49 -6.12 -15.71
C PHE A 52 13.52 -7.59 -16.12
N ASP A 53 14.72 -8.10 -16.39
CA ASP A 53 15.01 -9.51 -16.64
C ASP A 53 16.33 -9.83 -15.92
N LEU A 54 16.23 -10.62 -14.84
CA LEU A 54 17.32 -10.86 -13.90
C LEU A 54 17.66 -12.34 -13.87
N PRO A 55 18.92 -12.75 -14.05
CA PRO A 55 19.32 -14.15 -13.85
C PRO A 55 19.15 -14.55 -12.38
N VAL A 56 18.78 -15.79 -12.12
CA VAL A 56 18.72 -16.35 -10.75
C VAL A 56 20.06 -16.99 -10.38
N GLY A 57 20.51 -16.75 -9.15
CA GLY A 57 21.75 -17.28 -8.64
C GLY A 57 22.21 -16.60 -7.35
N ASP A 58 23.40 -16.98 -6.91
CA ASP A 58 23.94 -16.57 -5.59
C ASP A 58 25.04 -15.51 -5.70
N ARG A 59 25.28 -14.95 -6.89
CA ARG A 59 26.29 -13.91 -7.08
C ARG A 59 25.68 -12.50 -6.99
N PRO A 60 26.48 -11.48 -6.64
CA PRO A 60 26.04 -10.10 -6.74
C PRO A 60 25.50 -9.78 -8.14
N GLY A 61 24.31 -9.18 -8.21
CA GLY A 61 23.61 -8.90 -9.47
C GLY A 61 22.73 -10.04 -10.00
N GLU A 62 22.75 -11.22 -9.39
CA GLU A 62 21.82 -12.32 -9.64
C GLU A 62 20.71 -12.33 -8.57
N ALA A 63 19.49 -12.66 -8.97
CA ALA A 63 18.34 -12.75 -8.09
C ALA A 63 18.49 -13.93 -7.13
N HIS A 64 18.42 -13.63 -5.83
CA HIS A 64 18.56 -14.58 -4.74
C HIS A 64 17.30 -14.65 -3.87
N ALA A 65 16.61 -13.52 -3.67
CA ALA A 65 15.40 -13.47 -2.86
C ALA A 65 14.30 -12.60 -3.48
N VAL A 66 13.05 -12.92 -3.13
CA VAL A 66 11.89 -12.07 -3.34
C VAL A 66 11.36 -11.63 -1.98
N VAL A 67 11.42 -10.33 -1.72
CA VAL A 67 10.98 -9.71 -0.47
C VAL A 67 9.65 -9.01 -0.70
N ARG A 68 8.62 -9.42 0.02
CA ARG A 68 7.37 -8.66 0.10
C ARG A 68 7.56 -7.54 1.10
N VAL A 69 7.32 -6.30 0.66
CA VAL A 69 7.45 -5.12 1.51
C VAL A 69 6.07 -4.51 1.74
N HIS A 70 5.67 -4.45 3.00
CA HIS A 70 4.51 -3.70 3.46
C HIS A 70 4.94 -2.36 4.03
N ALA A 71 4.51 -1.26 3.43
CA ALA A 71 4.88 0.07 3.87
C ALA A 71 3.66 1.00 3.82
N ALA A 72 3.37 1.73 4.90
CA ALA A 72 2.24 2.64 4.93
C ALA A 72 2.62 4.05 4.45
N PHE A 73 1.89 4.54 3.45
CA PHE A 73 1.95 5.91 2.94
C PHE A 73 0.55 6.48 2.86
N PRO A 74 0.32 7.76 3.19
CA PRO A 74 -1.01 8.29 3.04
C PRO A 74 -1.32 8.41 1.54
N THR A 75 -2.33 7.70 1.06
CA THR A 75 -2.84 7.86 -0.30
C THR A 75 -4.33 8.17 -0.25
N ARG A 76 -4.86 8.79 -1.29
CA ARG A 76 -6.24 9.28 -1.37
C ARG A 76 -7.28 8.18 -1.67
N TYR A 77 -6.85 6.99 -2.08
CA TYR A 77 -7.73 6.01 -2.72
C TYR A 77 -7.63 4.59 -2.16
N ASP A 78 -6.53 4.22 -1.52
CA ASP A 78 -6.37 2.95 -0.80
C ASP A 78 -5.87 3.22 0.62
N ASP A 79 -6.17 2.30 1.54
CA ASP A 79 -5.87 2.32 2.99
C ASP A 79 -4.38 2.48 3.29
N GLY A 80 -3.83 3.64 2.94
CA GLY A 80 -2.49 4.11 3.11
C GLY A 80 -1.37 3.06 3.18
N LEU A 81 -1.44 1.98 2.40
CA LEU A 81 -0.57 0.83 2.47
C LEU A 81 -0.13 0.51 1.05
N VAL A 82 1.17 0.56 0.83
CA VAL A 82 1.78 0.04 -0.37
C VAL A 82 2.39 -1.30 -0.02
N THR A 83 1.94 -2.31 -0.76
CA THR A 83 2.55 -3.62 -0.75
C THR A 83 3.22 -3.81 -2.11
N THR A 84 4.49 -4.17 -2.14
CA THR A 84 5.27 -4.41 -3.37
C THR A 84 6.20 -5.59 -3.18
N TYR A 85 6.64 -6.22 -4.28
CA TYR A 85 7.70 -7.21 -4.24
C TYR A 85 9.00 -6.59 -4.71
N VAL A 86 10.08 -6.86 -3.99
CA VAL A 86 11.45 -6.43 -4.33
C VAL A 86 12.28 -7.69 -4.55
N VAL A 87 12.97 -7.76 -5.68
CA VAL A 87 13.94 -8.82 -5.98
C VAL A 87 15.31 -8.35 -5.51
N THR A 88 16.01 -9.15 -4.71
CA THR A 88 17.32 -8.80 -4.16
C THR A 88 18.39 -9.84 -4.47
N ASP A 89 19.65 -9.42 -4.44
CA ASP A 89 20.81 -10.32 -4.45
C ASP A 89 21.13 -10.89 -3.05
N THR A 90 22.20 -11.68 -2.95
CA THR A 90 22.68 -12.30 -1.69
C THR A 90 23.14 -11.28 -0.63
N GLY A 91 23.48 -10.06 -1.04
CA GLY A 91 23.82 -8.96 -0.14
C GLY A 91 22.60 -8.18 0.34
N GLY A 92 21.39 -8.50 -0.15
CA GLY A 92 20.17 -7.73 0.08
C GLY A 92 20.06 -6.49 -0.81
N THR A 93 20.92 -6.36 -1.83
CA THR A 93 20.86 -5.23 -2.77
C THR A 93 19.62 -5.38 -3.65
N PRO A 94 18.79 -4.33 -3.79
CA PRO A 94 17.63 -4.38 -4.67
C PRO A 94 18.05 -4.41 -6.14
N LEU A 95 17.55 -5.40 -6.88
CA LEU A 95 17.80 -5.57 -8.32
C LEU A 95 16.60 -5.14 -9.17
N GLY A 96 15.38 -5.27 -8.64
CA GLY A 96 14.15 -4.94 -9.33
C GLY A 96 12.94 -4.93 -8.39
N SER A 97 11.80 -4.43 -8.86
CA SER A 97 10.55 -4.50 -8.11
C SER A 97 9.34 -4.59 -9.02
N PHE A 98 8.28 -5.26 -8.54
CA PHE A 98 7.03 -5.42 -9.27
C PHE A 98 5.83 -5.31 -8.33
N PRO A 99 4.65 -4.89 -8.82
CA PRO A 99 3.49 -4.61 -7.98
C PRO A 99 3.01 -5.85 -7.22
N SER A 100 2.51 -5.67 -6.00
CA SER A 100 1.86 -6.77 -5.28
C SER A 100 0.35 -6.84 -5.51
N GLY A 101 -0.24 -7.99 -5.19
CA GLY A 101 -1.67 -8.12 -4.95
C GLY A 101 -1.98 -8.44 -3.49
N GLU A 102 -2.85 -7.64 -2.86
CA GLU A 102 -3.38 -7.94 -1.52
C GLU A 102 -4.61 -8.86 -1.57
N GLY A 103 -5.34 -8.88 -2.69
CA GLY A 103 -6.50 -9.73 -2.86
C GLY A 103 -6.15 -11.18 -3.17
N SER A 104 -6.85 -12.11 -2.51
CA SER A 104 -6.91 -13.52 -2.92
C SER A 104 -7.84 -13.75 -4.11
N THR A 105 -8.73 -12.80 -4.41
CA THR A 105 -9.79 -12.91 -5.43
C THR A 105 -9.67 -11.90 -6.57
N GLY A 106 -8.69 -10.97 -6.47
CA GLY A 106 -8.39 -9.89 -7.42
C GLY A 106 -9.55 -9.03 -7.90
N SER A 107 -10.68 -9.00 -7.18
CA SER A 107 -11.83 -8.17 -7.53
C SER A 107 -11.78 -6.84 -6.82
N ALA A 108 -12.05 -5.71 -7.48
CA ALA A 108 -12.14 -4.38 -6.85
C ALA A 108 -13.38 -4.14 -5.97
N LEU A 109 -13.80 -5.13 -5.17
CA LEU A 109 -14.92 -4.99 -4.24
C LEU A 109 -14.45 -4.36 -2.92
N PRO A 110 -15.28 -3.65 -2.16
CA PRO A 110 -14.85 -3.07 -0.87
C PRO A 110 -14.27 -4.08 0.13
N GLN A 111 -14.61 -5.37 0.00
CA GLN A 111 -14.13 -6.48 0.84
C GLN A 111 -12.96 -7.25 0.21
N HIS A 112 -12.59 -6.93 -1.02
CA HIS A 112 -11.54 -7.58 -1.78
C HIS A 112 -10.67 -6.50 -2.44
N PRO A 113 -9.42 -6.30 -2.01
CA PRO A 113 -8.53 -5.43 -2.77
C PRO A 113 -8.27 -6.06 -4.14
N PRO A 114 -8.30 -5.30 -5.25
CA PRO A 114 -7.79 -5.81 -6.52
C PRO A 114 -6.30 -6.15 -6.35
N GLY A 115 -5.85 -7.25 -6.92
CA GLY A 115 -4.49 -7.75 -6.69
C GLY A 115 -3.82 -8.12 -8.00
N TRP A 116 -2.61 -7.59 -8.25
CA TRP A 116 -1.80 -7.99 -9.40
C TRP A 116 -1.34 -9.44 -9.20
N TYR A 117 -0.39 -9.66 -8.29
CA TYR A 117 0.18 -10.97 -8.03
C TYR A 117 -0.06 -11.36 -6.56
N PRO A 118 -1.00 -12.29 -6.28
CA PRO A 118 -1.32 -12.70 -4.92
C PRO A 118 -0.11 -13.31 -4.20
N ALA A 119 0.15 -12.88 -2.97
CA ALA A 119 1.34 -13.30 -2.21
C ALA A 119 1.54 -14.81 -2.08
N PRO A 120 0.50 -15.64 -1.82
CA PRO A 120 0.68 -17.09 -1.76
C PRO A 120 1.22 -17.68 -3.08
N VAL A 121 0.81 -17.11 -4.21
CA VAL A 121 1.19 -17.58 -5.55
C VAL A 121 2.63 -17.16 -5.87
N VAL A 122 3.00 -15.92 -5.55
CA VAL A 122 4.38 -15.42 -5.75
C VAL A 122 5.36 -16.16 -4.84
N ARG A 123 4.99 -16.37 -3.57
CA ARG A 123 5.81 -17.13 -2.62
C ARG A 123 6.08 -18.54 -3.10
N ASP A 124 5.03 -19.27 -3.50
CA ASP A 124 5.19 -20.64 -4.01
C ASP A 124 6.02 -20.68 -5.30
N ALA A 125 5.88 -19.70 -6.19
CA ALA A 125 6.72 -19.59 -7.38
C ALA A 125 8.20 -19.30 -7.04
N ALA A 126 8.46 -18.40 -6.10
CA ALA A 126 9.81 -18.06 -5.63
C ALA A 126 10.49 -19.27 -4.96
N GLU A 127 9.81 -19.93 -4.02
CA GLU A 127 10.33 -21.12 -3.34
C GLU A 127 10.61 -22.26 -4.34
N ARG A 128 9.76 -22.44 -5.37
CA ARG A 128 10.00 -23.43 -6.44
C ARG A 128 11.16 -23.09 -7.36
N ALA A 129 11.45 -21.80 -7.54
CA ALA A 129 12.62 -21.33 -8.28
C ALA A 129 13.93 -21.39 -7.46
N GLY A 130 13.86 -21.78 -6.18
CA GLY A 130 15.02 -21.79 -5.29
C GLY A 130 15.38 -20.42 -4.72
N LEU A 131 14.49 -19.43 -4.86
CA LEU A 131 14.67 -18.10 -4.27
C LEU A 131 14.23 -18.11 -2.81
N ALA A 132 14.92 -17.32 -1.99
CA ALA A 132 14.44 -17.04 -0.64
C ALA A 132 13.19 -16.16 -0.69
N TRP A 133 12.28 -16.39 0.25
CA TRP A 133 11.10 -15.54 0.46
C TRP A 133 11.22 -14.85 1.81
N ASP A 134 11.03 -13.53 1.81
CA ASP A 134 10.96 -12.74 3.04
C ASP A 134 9.74 -11.81 3.01
N ASP A 135 9.15 -11.57 4.17
CA ASP A 135 8.00 -10.67 4.33
C ASP A 135 8.33 -9.60 5.38
N GLN A 136 8.50 -8.36 4.92
CA GLN A 136 8.95 -7.24 5.72
C GLN A 136 7.84 -6.22 5.93
N ASP A 137 7.47 -6.02 7.19
CA ASP A 137 6.61 -4.91 7.60
C ASP A 137 7.42 -3.68 8.01
N LEU A 138 7.45 -2.69 7.12
CA LEU A 138 8.10 -1.40 7.27
C LEU A 138 7.10 -0.26 7.45
N VAL A 139 5.87 -0.56 7.88
CA VAL A 139 4.82 0.44 8.11
C VAL A 139 5.22 1.45 9.17
N GLY A 140 5.37 2.70 8.70
CA GLY A 140 5.80 3.81 9.51
C GLY A 140 7.31 3.90 9.77
N ARG A 141 8.11 2.98 9.22
CA ARG A 141 9.57 2.91 9.34
C ARG A 141 10.25 3.49 8.09
N THR A 142 9.87 4.71 7.73
CA THR A 142 10.31 5.33 6.46
C THR A 142 11.83 5.41 6.29
N GLY A 143 12.54 5.80 7.36
CA GLY A 143 14.01 5.91 7.30
C GLY A 143 14.67 4.57 7.03
N GLU A 144 14.10 3.50 7.57
CA GLU A 144 14.58 2.14 7.34
C GLU A 144 14.24 1.64 5.95
N LEU A 145 13.02 1.88 5.46
CA LEU A 145 12.66 1.57 4.07
C LEU A 145 13.62 2.20 3.07
N ALA A 146 13.98 3.47 3.28
CA ALA A 146 14.91 4.19 2.42
C ALA A 146 16.35 3.66 2.52
N ALA A 147 16.74 3.11 3.67
CA ALA A 147 18.05 2.51 3.89
C ALA A 147 18.15 1.08 3.34
N THR A 148 17.09 0.28 3.52
CA THR A 148 17.03 -1.13 3.08
C THR A 148 16.83 -1.25 1.57
N PHE A 149 16.01 -0.38 0.97
CA PHE A 149 15.68 -0.45 -0.47
C PHE A 149 15.93 0.89 -1.18
N PRO A 150 17.20 1.32 -1.32
CA PRO A 150 17.52 2.59 -1.94
C PRO A 150 17.15 2.58 -3.44
N GLY A 151 16.33 3.54 -3.86
CA GLY A 151 16.02 3.76 -5.29
C GLY A 151 15.04 2.75 -5.92
N SER A 152 14.69 1.67 -5.24
CA SER A 152 13.77 0.62 -5.74
C SER A 152 12.30 1.04 -5.68
N VAL A 153 12.02 2.08 -4.88
CA VAL A 153 10.66 2.59 -4.70
C VAL A 153 10.62 4.12 -4.82
N PRO A 154 11.00 4.67 -6.00
CA PRO A 154 11.08 6.11 -6.21
C PRO A 154 9.69 6.78 -6.16
N HIS A 155 8.66 6.07 -6.62
CA HIS A 155 7.27 6.50 -6.49
C HIS A 155 6.84 6.64 -5.02
N LEU A 156 7.34 5.81 -4.10
CA LEU A 156 6.98 5.88 -2.68
C LEU A 156 7.45 7.17 -2.00
N ARG A 157 8.65 7.65 -2.32
CA ARG A 157 9.14 8.93 -1.79
C ARG A 157 8.26 10.09 -2.27
N LEU A 158 7.89 10.09 -3.55
CA LEU A 158 7.01 11.12 -4.12
C LEU A 158 5.64 11.12 -3.44
N TRP A 159 4.99 9.95 -3.33
CA TRP A 159 3.69 9.83 -2.66
C TRP A 159 3.73 10.27 -1.21
N GLN A 160 4.81 9.94 -0.50
CA GLN A 160 5.00 10.38 0.88
C GLN A 160 5.13 11.89 1.00
N VAL A 161 5.95 12.52 0.15
CA VAL A 161 6.12 13.97 0.13
C VAL A 161 4.78 14.64 -0.21
N MET A 162 4.09 14.16 -1.24
CA MET A 162 2.78 14.69 -1.63
C MET A 162 1.77 14.59 -0.50
N ALA A 163 1.75 13.47 0.23
CA ALA A 163 0.83 13.27 1.33
C ALA A 163 1.12 14.15 2.55
N TRP A 164 2.41 14.35 2.88
CA TRP A 164 2.81 15.34 3.88
C TRP A 164 2.44 16.76 3.46
N VAL A 165 2.76 17.14 2.22
CA VAL A 165 2.43 18.47 1.67
C VAL A 165 0.92 18.69 1.71
N GLN A 166 0.14 17.70 1.29
CA GLN A 166 -1.33 17.78 1.27
C GLN A 166 -1.92 17.82 2.68
N GLY A 167 -1.42 17.00 3.61
CA GLY A 167 -1.81 17.04 5.02
C GLY A 167 -1.51 18.38 5.68
N ILE A 168 -0.30 18.93 5.46
CA ILE A 168 0.09 20.26 5.96
C ILE A 168 -0.76 21.36 5.33
N ALA A 169 -1.02 21.29 4.02
CA ALA A 169 -1.87 22.25 3.33
C ALA A 169 -3.30 22.27 3.89
N TYR A 170 -3.88 21.10 4.18
CA TYR A 170 -5.19 21.01 4.82
C TYR A 170 -5.20 21.51 6.27
N LEU A 171 -4.15 21.25 7.05
CA LEU A 171 -4.01 21.82 8.40
C LEU A 171 -3.90 23.35 8.35
N ALA A 172 -3.09 23.88 7.43
CA ALA A 172 -2.93 25.33 7.24
C ALA A 172 -4.28 25.96 6.83
N MET A 173 -5.00 25.34 5.89
CA MET A 173 -6.34 25.78 5.49
C MET A 173 -7.32 25.76 6.68
N SER A 174 -7.31 24.69 7.48
CA SER A 174 -8.15 24.58 8.68
C SER A 174 -7.87 25.70 9.67
N LEU A 175 -6.59 26.00 9.91
CA LEU A 175 -6.17 27.09 10.79
C LEU A 175 -6.61 28.45 10.26
N VAL A 176 -6.46 28.70 8.95
CA VAL A 176 -6.93 29.95 8.31
C VAL A 176 -8.44 30.10 8.48
N CYS A 177 -9.23 29.06 8.18
CA CYS A 177 -10.67 29.07 8.38
C CYS A 177 -11.06 29.33 9.84
N LEU A 178 -10.33 28.74 10.80
CA LEU A 178 -10.57 28.97 12.23
C LEU A 178 -10.27 30.42 12.63
N VAL A 179 -9.13 30.97 12.21
CA VAL A 179 -8.76 32.37 12.50
C VAL A 179 -9.79 33.33 11.90
N VAL A 180 -10.20 33.08 10.66
CA VAL A 180 -11.26 33.81 9.97
C VAL A 180 -12.57 33.76 10.77
N ALA A 181 -13.02 32.58 11.19
CA ALA A 181 -14.23 32.44 12.00
C ALA A 181 -14.15 33.27 13.30
N LEU A 182 -13.02 33.20 14.00
CA LEU A 182 -12.80 33.94 15.25
C LEU A 182 -12.77 35.46 15.05
N LEU A 183 -12.13 35.93 13.97
CA LEU A 183 -12.12 37.36 13.63
C LEU A 183 -13.52 37.88 13.31
N TRP A 184 -14.35 37.10 12.60
CA TRP A 184 -15.73 37.49 12.31
C TRP A 184 -16.61 37.49 13.57
N VAL A 185 -16.39 36.59 14.53
CA VAL A 185 -17.05 36.66 15.84
C VAL A 185 -16.67 37.94 16.58
N ALA A 186 -15.39 38.31 16.54
CA ALA A 186 -14.87 39.46 17.27
C ALA A 186 -15.22 40.81 16.62
N LEU A 187 -15.26 40.88 15.29
CA LEU A 187 -15.32 42.14 14.52
C LEU A 187 -16.57 42.29 13.65
N GLY A 188 -17.35 41.23 13.44
CA GLY A 188 -18.54 41.29 12.57
C GLY A 188 -19.62 42.22 13.14
N GLU A 189 -20.73 42.40 12.44
CA GLU A 189 -21.93 43.08 12.93
C GLU A 189 -23.18 42.33 12.48
N GLY A 190 -24.29 42.47 13.21
CA GLY A 190 -25.55 41.83 12.86
C GLY A 190 -25.50 40.29 12.81
N SER A 191 -26.27 39.69 11.90
CA SER A 191 -26.38 38.23 11.70
C SER A 191 -25.08 37.57 11.23
N ASP A 192 -24.17 38.35 10.66
CA ASP A 192 -22.92 37.87 10.08
C ASP A 192 -21.93 37.42 11.15
N ARG A 193 -22.11 37.87 12.41
CA ARG A 193 -21.38 37.36 13.60
C ARG A 193 -21.67 35.90 13.93
N VAL A 194 -22.73 35.33 13.36
CA VAL A 194 -23.16 33.95 13.67
C VAL A 194 -23.02 33.06 12.45
N VAL A 195 -23.53 33.49 11.30
CA VAL A 195 -23.60 32.64 10.09
C VAL A 195 -22.21 32.37 9.50
N LEU A 196 -21.38 33.39 9.33
CA LEU A 196 -20.05 33.25 8.73
C LEU A 196 -19.09 32.46 9.63
N PRO A 197 -18.99 32.70 10.94
CA PRO A 197 -18.19 31.88 11.83
C PRO A 197 -18.60 30.42 11.87
N LEU A 198 -19.90 30.10 11.81
CA LEU A 198 -20.36 28.72 11.74
C LEU A 198 -19.94 28.05 10.43
N ALA A 199 -20.06 28.75 9.29
CA ALA A 199 -19.63 28.22 8.00
C ALA A 199 -18.11 27.96 7.97
N PHE A 200 -17.31 28.94 8.40
CA PHE A 200 -15.85 28.80 8.44
C PHE A 200 -15.38 27.80 9.50
N GLY A 201 -16.07 27.70 10.64
CA GLY A 201 -15.83 26.67 11.65
C GLY A 201 -16.10 25.27 11.12
N PHE A 202 -17.19 25.08 10.36
CA PHE A 202 -17.46 23.82 9.68
C PHE A 202 -16.37 23.46 8.66
N PHE A 203 -15.95 24.41 7.82
CA PHE A 203 -14.85 24.20 6.88
C PHE A 203 -13.52 23.87 7.58
N ALA A 204 -13.23 24.50 8.72
CA ALA A 204 -12.06 24.21 9.53
C ALA A 204 -12.09 22.75 10.02
N VAL A 205 -13.22 22.29 10.56
CA VAL A 205 -13.38 20.90 11.00
C VAL A 205 -13.28 19.91 9.84
N ALA A 206 -13.93 20.19 8.71
CA ALA A 206 -13.90 19.30 7.54
C ALA A 206 -12.48 19.15 6.97
N THR A 207 -11.74 20.26 6.86
CA THR A 207 -10.36 20.24 6.37
C THR A 207 -9.39 19.62 7.38
N ALA A 208 -9.60 19.80 8.69
CA ALA A 208 -8.84 19.08 9.72
C ALA A 208 -9.10 17.56 9.66
N GLY A 209 -10.35 17.15 9.42
CA GLY A 209 -10.70 15.75 9.19
C GLY A 209 -9.96 15.16 8.00
N LEU A 210 -9.95 15.87 6.86
CA LEU A 210 -9.16 15.49 5.69
C LEU A 210 -7.67 15.43 6.02
N ALA A 211 -7.12 16.44 6.70
CA ALA A 211 -5.73 16.44 7.11
C ALA A 211 -5.37 15.18 7.90
N LEU A 212 -6.20 14.77 8.87
CA LEU A 212 -5.99 13.54 9.65
C LEU A 212 -6.01 12.26 8.80
N MET A 213 -6.79 12.23 7.71
CA MET A 213 -6.77 11.11 6.75
C MET A 213 -5.47 11.05 5.96
N PHE A 214 -4.86 12.20 5.66
CA PHE A 214 -3.58 12.28 4.95
C PHE A 214 -2.37 12.32 5.89
N PHE A 215 -2.58 12.47 7.20
CA PHE A 215 -1.49 12.63 8.16
C PHE A 215 -0.85 11.28 8.49
N PRO A 216 0.41 11.03 8.11
CA PRO A 216 1.01 9.70 8.21
C PRO A 216 1.01 9.06 9.61
N PRO A 217 1.22 9.80 10.71
CA PRO A 217 1.12 9.24 12.06
C PRO A 217 -0.27 8.66 12.41
N TRP A 218 -1.35 9.29 11.94
CA TRP A 218 -2.70 8.85 12.27
C TRP A 218 -3.06 7.54 11.56
N VAL A 219 -2.75 7.45 10.27
CA VAL A 219 -2.93 6.25 9.43
C VAL A 219 -2.22 5.04 10.03
N ARG A 220 -0.95 5.20 10.47
CA ARG A 220 -0.19 4.13 11.16
C ARG A 220 -0.91 3.65 12.43
N SER A 221 -1.45 4.58 13.22
CA SER A 221 -2.12 4.26 14.47
C SER A 221 -3.46 3.54 14.26
N ALA A 222 -4.17 3.86 13.18
CA ALA A 222 -5.42 3.21 12.81
C ALA A 222 -5.17 1.77 12.36
N ARG A 223 -4.14 1.54 11.53
CA ARG A 223 -3.77 0.20 11.07
C ARG A 223 -3.27 -0.71 12.19
N ARG A 224 -2.43 -0.20 13.10
CA ARG A 224 -2.04 -0.95 14.32
C ARG A 224 -3.25 -1.41 15.12
N ARG A 225 -4.28 -0.57 15.22
CA ARG A 225 -5.54 -0.91 15.90
C ARG A 225 -6.39 -1.93 15.12
N GLN A 226 -6.40 -1.88 13.79
CA GLN A 226 -7.08 -2.87 12.96
C GLN A 226 -6.40 -4.24 13.04
N LEU A 227 -5.07 -4.29 12.92
CA LEU A 227 -4.28 -5.54 13.03
C LEU A 227 -4.44 -6.16 14.43
N ALA A 228 -4.33 -5.35 15.50
CA ALA A 228 -4.57 -5.81 16.87
C ALA A 228 -6.01 -6.31 17.12
N ARG A 229 -6.98 -5.94 16.28
CA ARG A 229 -8.35 -6.48 16.33
C ARG A 229 -8.50 -7.76 15.52
N ALA A 230 -7.79 -7.88 14.40
CA ALA A 230 -7.76 -9.09 13.59
C ALA A 230 -7.01 -10.23 14.28
N GLU A 231 -5.98 -9.91 15.09
CA GLU A 231 -5.22 -10.88 15.89
C GLU A 231 -5.93 -11.27 17.20
N ARG A 232 -7.02 -10.59 17.60
CA ARG A 232 -7.84 -11.11 18.70
C ARG A 232 -8.47 -12.40 18.19
N PRO A 233 -8.17 -13.55 18.79
CA PRO A 233 -8.83 -14.79 18.41
C PRO A 233 -10.32 -14.52 18.54
N ALA A 234 -11.07 -14.79 17.48
CA ALA A 234 -12.53 -14.75 17.51
C ALA A 234 -12.93 -15.50 18.78
N GLY A 235 -13.42 -14.74 19.78
CA GLY A 235 -13.74 -15.30 21.07
C GLY A 235 -14.65 -16.50 20.81
N ARG A 236 -14.22 -17.69 21.24
CA ARG A 236 -15.00 -18.92 21.16
C ARG A 236 -16.45 -18.58 21.54
N PRO A 237 -17.43 -18.67 20.62
CA PRO A 237 -18.81 -18.69 21.03
C PRO A 237 -19.03 -20.07 21.67
N GLY A 238 -19.12 -20.10 22.99
CA GLY A 238 -19.38 -21.33 23.74
C GLY A 238 -18.38 -21.57 24.86
N ALA A 239 -18.60 -20.90 25.99
CA ALA A 239 -18.39 -21.55 27.28
C ALA A 239 -19.78 -21.71 27.87
N GLU A 240 -20.22 -22.96 27.91
CA GLU A 240 -21.52 -23.44 28.36
C GLU A 240 -21.91 -22.83 29.70
N GLU A 241 -23.13 -22.31 29.76
CA GLU A 241 -23.81 -21.99 30.99
C GLU A 241 -24.06 -23.30 31.75
N PRO A 242 -23.49 -23.51 32.95
CA PRO A 242 -23.66 -24.77 33.66
C PRO A 242 -25.11 -24.86 34.11
N THR A 243 -25.88 -25.75 33.48
CA THR A 243 -27.18 -26.19 33.95
C THR A 243 -27.10 -26.57 35.42
N ARG A 244 -27.65 -25.70 36.28
CA ARG A 244 -27.95 -26.03 37.67
C ARG A 244 -29.07 -27.06 37.70
N ARG A 245 -28.78 -28.25 38.23
CA ARG A 245 -29.76 -29.06 38.94
C ARG A 245 -29.58 -28.81 40.44
#